data_AF-A0A7Y3X777-F1
#
_entry.id   AF-A0A7Y3X777-F1
#
_cell.length_a   1.000
_cell.length_b   1.000
_cell.length_c   1.000
_cell.angle_alpha   90.00
_cell.angle_beta   90.00
_cell.angle_gamma   90.00
#
_symmetry.space_group_name_H-M   'P 1'
#
loop_
_entity.id
_entity.type
_entity.pdbx_description
1 polymer ?
#
loop_
_entity_poly.entity_id
_entity_poly.type
_entity_poly.pdbx_seq_one_letter_code
_entity_poly.pdbx_strand_id
1 'polypeptide(L)'
;MPQTILNKLLQDEIALLAKTHGISADVLEKFADFTIVNFKKKDPKPKPLTGKQLKEAVCKHFDVKDIKELKKSSGFQLATSSMGKLDLSKNAGWEMLYRKFIDVLPNEANEKGHGCINGINIFKYDMPWRTFGLDPKTSSTEDIKSAYHQLSKIYHPDTSSTGDAEVFDRLTVFYKSLTYKF
;
A
#
# COMPACT_ATOMS: atom_id res chain seq x y z
N MET A 1 16.96 19.83 -23.85
CA MET A 1 17.28 18.44 -23.40
C MET A 1 18.03 17.77 -24.53
N PRO A 2 19.02 16.90 -24.27
CA PRO A 2 19.69 16.16 -25.34
C PRO A 2 18.65 15.28 -26.04
N GLN A 3 18.41 15.50 -27.33
CA GLN A 3 17.54 14.66 -28.16
C GLN A 3 18.27 13.35 -28.42
N THR A 4 17.62 12.23 -28.15
CA THR A 4 18.19 10.92 -28.45
C THR A 4 17.80 10.58 -29.88
N ILE A 5 18.74 10.08 -30.69
CA ILE A 5 18.39 9.66 -32.05
C ILE A 5 17.55 8.38 -31.94
N LEU A 6 16.24 8.50 -32.20
CA LEU A 6 15.33 7.36 -32.29
C LEU A 6 15.74 6.45 -33.44
N ASN A 7 15.68 5.13 -33.24
CA ASN A 7 15.95 4.19 -34.32
C ASN A 7 14.79 4.20 -35.34
N LYS A 8 15.07 3.70 -36.54
CA LYS A 8 14.12 3.72 -37.67
C LYS A 8 12.80 3.01 -37.36
N LEU A 9 12.84 1.91 -36.58
CA LEU A 9 11.63 1.17 -36.20
C LEU A 9 10.69 2.04 -35.38
N LEU A 10 11.21 2.78 -34.39
CA LEU A 10 10.41 3.69 -33.57
C LEU A 10 9.87 4.88 -34.38
N GLN A 11 10.65 5.40 -35.32
CA GLN A 11 10.23 6.49 -36.20
C GLN A 11 9.09 6.05 -37.14
N ASP A 12 9.20 4.86 -37.73
CA ASP A 12 8.18 4.30 -38.62
C ASP A 12 6.85 4.06 -37.86
N GLU A 13 6.92 3.55 -36.62
CA GLU A 13 5.74 3.36 -35.77
C GLU A 13 5.10 4.69 -35.33
N ILE A 14 5.92 5.68 -34.96
CA ILE A 14 5.43 7.03 -34.63
C ILE A 14 4.69 7.65 -35.83
N ALA A 15 5.23 7.52 -37.04
CA ALA A 15 4.59 8.01 -38.25
C ALA A 15 3.24 7.32 -38.52
N LEU A 16 3.16 6.01 -38.26
CA LEU A 16 1.93 5.24 -38.38
C LEU A 16 0.87 5.68 -37.37
N LEU A 17 1.25 5.82 -36.09
CA LEU A 17 0.34 6.26 -35.02
C LEU A 17 -0.13 7.70 -35.21
N ALA A 18 0.77 8.59 -35.62
CA ALA A 18 0.44 9.98 -35.94
C ALA A 18 -0.63 10.06 -37.04
N LYS A 19 -0.46 9.27 -38.10
CA LYS A 19 -1.43 9.20 -39.22
C LYS A 19 -2.75 8.56 -38.81
N THR A 20 -2.71 7.51 -38.01
CA THR A 20 -3.91 6.72 -37.63
C THR A 20 -4.79 7.46 -36.64
N HIS A 21 -4.19 8.18 -35.69
CA HIS A 21 -4.92 8.83 -34.60
C HIS A 21 -4.97 10.36 -34.72
N GLY A 22 -4.40 10.94 -35.79
CA GLY A 22 -4.37 12.40 -35.98
C GLY A 22 -3.54 13.11 -34.89
N ILE A 23 -2.57 12.42 -34.29
CA ILE A 23 -1.70 12.94 -33.24
C ILE A 23 -0.44 13.50 -33.87
N SER A 24 0.07 14.63 -33.36
CA SER A 24 1.33 15.20 -33.85
C SER A 24 2.51 14.23 -33.62
N ALA A 25 3.26 13.94 -34.67
CA ALA A 25 4.45 13.08 -34.58
C ALA A 25 5.49 13.62 -33.59
N ASP A 26 5.66 14.94 -33.52
CA ASP A 26 6.55 15.62 -32.57
C ASP A 26 6.17 15.35 -31.09
N VAL A 27 4.87 15.20 -30.79
CA VAL A 27 4.42 14.86 -29.43
C VAL A 27 4.83 13.43 -29.07
N LEU A 28 4.70 12.50 -30.02
CA LEU A 28 5.08 11.11 -29.84
C LEU A 28 6.61 10.95 -29.77
N GLU A 29 7.37 11.70 -30.56
CA GLU A 29 8.84 11.74 -30.48
C GLU A 29 9.31 12.26 -29.13
N LYS A 30 8.74 13.36 -28.64
CA LYS A 30 9.04 13.90 -27.29
C LYS A 30 8.72 12.90 -26.19
N PHE A 31 7.62 12.15 -26.31
CA PHE A 31 7.27 11.11 -25.35
C PHE A 31 8.20 9.90 -25.44
N ALA A 32 8.62 9.50 -26.64
CA ALA A 32 9.59 8.43 -26.84
C ALA A 32 10.95 8.80 -26.23
N ASP A 33 11.45 10.01 -26.49
CA ASP A 33 12.66 10.54 -25.88
C ASP A 33 12.55 10.59 -24.35
N PHE A 34 11.42 11.09 -23.83
CA PHE A 34 11.15 11.08 -22.40
C PHE A 34 11.22 9.67 -21.82
N THR A 35 10.62 8.70 -22.50
CA THR A 35 10.63 7.30 -22.07
C THR A 35 12.05 6.75 -22.07
N ILE A 36 12.83 6.93 -23.15
CA ILE A 36 14.21 6.43 -23.23
C ILE A 36 15.09 6.99 -22.11
N VAL A 37 14.99 8.30 -21.84
CA VAL A 37 15.79 8.99 -20.80
C VAL A 37 15.39 8.55 -19.39
N ASN A 38 14.11 8.22 -19.16
CA ASN A 38 13.58 7.97 -17.82
C ASN A 38 13.26 6.50 -17.54
N PHE A 39 13.26 5.59 -18.52
CA PHE A 39 12.85 4.19 -18.37
C PHE A 39 13.67 3.41 -17.35
N LYS A 40 14.97 3.73 -17.24
CA LYS A 40 15.86 3.10 -16.24
C LYS A 40 15.85 3.83 -14.89
N LYS A 41 15.22 5.00 -14.79
CA LYS A 41 15.12 5.71 -13.52
C LYS A 41 14.12 4.97 -12.65
N LYS A 42 14.53 4.69 -11.40
CA LYS A 42 13.61 4.15 -10.41
C LYS A 42 12.61 5.24 -10.04
N ASP A 43 11.35 4.84 -9.87
CA ASP A 43 10.36 5.74 -9.29
C ASP A 43 10.88 6.29 -7.96
N PRO A 44 10.66 7.59 -7.69
CA PRO A 44 11.04 8.16 -6.41
C PRO A 44 10.29 7.40 -5.30
N LYS A 45 11.04 6.73 -4.41
CA LYS A 45 10.43 6.09 -3.24
C LYS A 45 9.75 7.16 -2.39
N PRO A 46 8.50 6.93 -1.93
CA PRO A 46 7.85 7.85 -1.01
C PRO A 46 8.73 8.06 0.22
N LYS A 47 8.91 9.32 0.63
CA LYS A 47 9.70 9.63 1.82
C LYS A 47 8.97 9.15 3.08
N PRO A 48 9.69 8.58 4.06
CA PRO A 48 9.11 8.28 5.36
C PRO A 48 8.55 9.53 6.02
N LEU A 49 7.47 9.38 6.80
CA LEU A 49 6.96 10.46 7.62
C LEU A 49 8.00 10.85 8.67
N THR A 50 8.13 12.15 8.89
CA THR A 50 8.97 12.67 9.97
C THR A 50 8.33 12.37 11.33
N GLY A 51 9.14 12.30 12.39
CA GLY A 51 8.62 12.09 13.74
C GLY A 51 7.59 13.13 14.18
N LYS A 52 7.69 14.36 13.68
CA LYS A 52 6.69 15.42 13.92
C LYS A 52 5.34 15.08 13.28
N GLN A 53 5.34 14.68 12.00
CA GLN A 53 4.13 14.29 11.27
C GLN A 53 3.45 13.07 11.90
N LEU A 54 4.23 12.07 12.33
CA LEU A 54 3.69 10.90 13.04
C LEU A 54 2.96 11.30 14.32
N LYS A 55 3.59 12.16 15.14
CA LYS A 55 3.02 12.65 16.40
C LYS A 55 1.75 13.47 16.17
N GLU A 56 1.76 14.38 15.21
CA GLU A 56 0.60 15.20 14.85
C GLU A 56 -0.58 14.34 14.38
N ALA A 57 -0.31 13.34 13.53
CA ALA A 57 -1.34 12.44 13.04
C ALA A 57 -1.97 11.61 14.17
N VAL A 58 -1.15 11.08 15.09
CA VAL A 58 -1.65 10.35 16.27
C VAL A 58 -2.45 11.26 17.20
N CYS A 59 -1.95 12.46 17.51
CA CYS A 59 -2.69 13.40 18.37
C CYS A 59 -4.05 13.76 17.74
N LYS A 60 -4.09 13.97 16.42
CA LYS A 60 -5.33 14.23 15.69
C LYS A 60 -6.30 13.05 15.74
N HIS A 61 -5.82 11.81 15.63
CA HIS A 61 -6.68 10.62 15.71
C HIS A 61 -7.40 10.52 17.07
N PHE A 62 -6.71 10.87 18.16
CA PHE A 62 -7.26 10.84 19.51
C PHE A 62 -7.91 12.16 19.95
N ASP A 63 -8.07 13.13 19.03
CA ASP A 63 -8.63 14.46 19.29
C ASP A 63 -7.98 15.21 20.46
N VAL A 64 -6.64 15.16 20.52
CA VAL A 64 -5.84 15.85 21.56
C VAL A 64 -4.88 16.87 20.94
N LYS A 65 -4.55 17.92 21.70
CA LYS A 65 -3.73 19.03 21.19
C LYS A 65 -2.24 18.73 21.19
N ASP A 66 -1.78 17.97 22.18
CA ASP A 66 -0.37 17.67 22.33
C ASP A 66 -0.11 16.27 22.92
N ILE A 67 1.17 15.90 22.95
CA ILE A 67 1.64 14.59 23.44
C ILE A 67 1.41 14.43 24.94
N LYS A 68 1.37 15.52 25.72
CA LYS A 68 1.13 15.46 27.17
C LYS A 68 -0.33 15.10 27.43
N GLU A 69 -1.26 15.67 26.68
CA GLU A 69 -2.68 15.32 26.68
C GLU A 69 -2.90 13.90 26.15
N LEU A 70 -2.20 13.50 25.09
CA LEU A 70 -2.27 12.14 24.55
C LEU A 70 -2.00 11.08 25.61
N LYS A 71 -0.92 11.25 26.39
CA LYS A 71 -0.54 10.30 27.46
C LYS A 71 -1.55 10.24 28.61
N LYS A 72 -2.35 11.30 28.80
CA LYS A 72 -3.40 11.39 29.83
C LYS A 72 -4.77 10.97 29.30
N SER A 73 -4.94 10.88 27.99
CA SER A 73 -6.19 10.47 27.37
C SER A 73 -6.52 9.03 27.73
N SER A 74 -7.68 8.83 28.34
CA SER A 74 -8.21 7.50 28.65
C SER A 74 -8.41 6.67 27.38
N GLY A 75 -8.84 7.31 26.28
CA GLY A 75 -8.98 6.67 24.98
C GLY A 75 -7.66 6.11 24.45
N PHE A 76 -6.58 6.90 24.57
CA PHE A 76 -5.24 6.45 24.17
C PHE A 76 -4.73 5.29 25.05
N GLN A 77 -4.89 5.40 26.38
CA GLN A 77 -4.47 4.36 27.31
C GLN A 77 -5.22 3.05 27.08
N LEU A 78 -6.54 3.12 26.87
CA LEU A 78 -7.36 1.95 26.59
C LEU A 78 -6.96 1.31 25.25
N ALA A 79 -6.82 2.12 24.20
CA ALA A 79 -6.45 1.64 22.86
C ALA A 79 -5.06 1.00 22.80
N THR A 80 -4.13 1.45 23.64
CA THR A 80 -2.75 0.96 23.66
C THR A 80 -2.49 -0.12 24.72
N SER A 81 -3.45 -0.39 25.61
CA SER A 81 -3.31 -1.33 26.73
C SER A 81 -2.90 -2.76 26.29
N SER A 82 -3.33 -3.20 25.10
CA SER A 82 -3.04 -4.51 24.54
C SER A 82 -1.87 -4.53 23.54
N MET A 83 -1.25 -3.38 23.24
CA MET A 83 -0.20 -3.26 22.22
C MET A 83 1.19 -3.71 22.72
N GLY A 84 1.31 -4.17 23.96
CA GLY A 84 2.58 -4.60 24.53
C GLY A 84 3.54 -3.43 24.80
N LYS A 85 4.85 -3.66 24.64
CA LYS A 85 5.90 -2.68 24.99
C LYS A 85 5.99 -1.56 23.95
N LEU A 86 5.24 -0.50 24.17
CA LEU A 86 5.25 0.71 23.34
C LEU A 86 6.28 1.74 23.83
N ASP A 87 7.34 1.97 23.05
CA ASP A 87 8.39 2.96 23.37
C ASP A 87 8.18 4.28 22.61
N LEU A 88 7.49 5.23 23.26
CA LEU A 88 7.20 6.56 22.70
C LEU A 88 8.39 7.53 22.69
N SER A 89 9.56 7.12 23.21
CA SER A 89 10.79 7.89 23.09
C SER A 89 11.42 7.76 21.69
N LYS A 90 11.09 6.68 20.96
CA LYS A 90 11.64 6.35 19.64
C LYS A 90 10.60 6.53 18.55
N ASN A 91 11.04 6.91 17.35
CA ASN A 91 10.17 6.99 16.18
C ASN A 91 9.46 5.65 15.89
N ALA A 92 10.12 4.52 16.14
CA ALA A 92 9.53 3.19 15.95
C ALA A 92 8.21 3.00 16.73
N GLY A 93 8.09 3.51 17.96
CA GLY A 93 6.84 3.45 18.72
C GLY A 93 5.73 4.30 18.08
N TRP A 94 6.09 5.47 17.54
CA TRP A 94 5.15 6.32 16.81
C TRP A 94 4.69 5.71 15.49
N GLU A 95 5.60 5.04 14.77
CA GLU A 95 5.24 4.27 13.58
C GLU A 95 4.27 3.14 13.92
N MET A 96 4.49 2.39 15.01
CA MET A 96 3.56 1.34 15.44
C MET A 96 2.15 1.88 15.70
N LEU A 97 2.03 3.04 16.36
CA LEU A 97 0.75 3.70 16.56
C LEU A 97 0.11 4.13 15.25
N TYR A 98 0.90 4.71 14.34
CA TYR A 98 0.43 5.13 13.03
C TYR A 98 -0.12 3.94 12.24
N ARG A 99 0.62 2.82 12.19
CA ARG A 99 0.20 1.59 11.51
C ARG A 99 -1.09 1.01 12.08
N LYS A 100 -1.28 1.11 13.40
CA LYS A 100 -2.44 0.52 14.09
C LYS A 100 -3.71 1.34 13.94
N PHE A 101 -3.61 2.67 14.02
CA PHE A 101 -4.77 3.55 14.19
C PHE A 101 -5.05 4.48 13.01
N ILE A 102 -4.05 4.73 12.17
CA ILE A 102 -4.13 5.82 11.18
C ILE A 102 -4.18 5.25 9.78
N ASP A 103 -3.04 4.81 9.25
CA ASP A 103 -2.94 4.31 7.87
C ASP A 103 -1.60 3.59 7.64
N VAL A 104 -1.39 3.16 6.40
CA VAL A 104 -0.12 2.68 5.86
C VAL A 104 0.87 3.83 5.75
N LEU A 105 2.09 3.61 6.24
CA LEU A 105 3.18 4.58 6.07
C LEU A 105 3.47 4.76 4.57
N PRO A 106 3.69 5.99 4.08
CA PRO A 106 3.89 6.24 2.64
C PRO A 106 5.03 5.41 2.04
N ASN A 107 6.13 5.23 2.78
CA ASN A 107 7.28 4.44 2.34
C ASN A 107 7.06 2.92 2.39
N GLU A 108 5.97 2.47 3.00
CA GLU A 108 5.54 1.07 3.07
C GLU A 108 4.33 0.81 2.14
N ALA A 109 3.77 1.86 1.54
CA ALA A 109 2.74 1.71 0.53
C ALA A 109 3.34 1.07 -0.73
N ASN A 110 2.65 0.06 -1.27
CA ASN A 110 3.09 -0.74 -2.41
C ASN A 110 4.36 -1.55 -2.13
N GLU A 111 4.58 -1.95 -0.86
CA GLU A 111 5.64 -2.89 -0.49
C GLU A 111 5.44 -4.21 -1.26
N LYS A 112 6.54 -4.83 -1.68
CA LYS A 112 6.58 -6.12 -2.37
C LYS A 112 7.46 -7.07 -1.57
N GLY A 113 7.06 -8.32 -1.46
CA GLY A 113 7.78 -9.34 -0.71
C GLY A 113 6.83 -10.29 0.01
N HIS A 114 7.40 -11.12 0.88
CA HIS A 114 6.62 -12.04 1.70
C HIS A 114 5.62 -11.29 2.59
N GLY A 115 4.38 -11.80 2.66
CA GLY A 115 3.26 -11.16 3.35
C GLY A 115 2.70 -9.89 2.71
N CYS A 116 3.24 -9.44 1.56
CA CYS A 116 2.74 -8.24 0.89
C CYS A 116 1.65 -8.60 -0.12
N ILE A 117 0.40 -8.21 0.16
CA ILE A 117 -0.78 -8.45 -0.67
C ILE A 117 -1.45 -7.10 -0.94
N ASN A 118 -1.77 -6.81 -2.20
CA ASN A 118 -2.39 -5.54 -2.62
C ASN A 118 -1.65 -4.29 -2.08
N GLY A 119 -0.31 -4.38 -2.07
CA GLY A 119 0.57 -3.28 -1.70
C GLY A 119 0.65 -2.99 -0.20
N ILE A 120 0.19 -3.91 0.65
CA ILE A 120 0.32 -3.82 2.11
C ILE A 120 0.87 -5.13 2.69
N ASN A 121 1.68 -5.02 3.74
CA ASN A 121 2.15 -6.17 4.49
C ASN A 121 1.10 -6.59 5.55
N ILE A 122 0.48 -7.75 5.37
CA ILE A 122 -0.64 -8.24 6.20
C ILE A 122 -0.24 -8.55 7.65
N PHE A 123 1.06 -8.70 7.92
CA PHE A 123 1.59 -8.91 9.27
C PHE A 123 1.86 -7.59 10.00
N LYS A 124 2.04 -6.49 9.26
CA LYS A 124 2.22 -5.15 9.83
C LYS A 124 0.90 -4.39 10.00
N TYR A 125 -0.09 -4.67 9.16
CA TYR A 125 -1.33 -3.90 9.06
C TYR A 125 -2.57 -4.78 9.20
N ASP A 126 -3.51 -4.37 10.06
CA ASP A 126 -4.85 -4.98 10.18
C ASP A 126 -5.84 -4.32 9.20
N MET A 127 -5.60 -4.46 7.89
CA MET A 127 -6.41 -3.82 6.85
C MET A 127 -7.08 -4.85 5.93
N PRO A 128 -8.11 -5.56 6.41
CA PRO A 128 -8.70 -6.69 5.69
C PRO A 128 -9.31 -6.27 4.34
N TRP A 129 -10.03 -5.15 4.28
CA TRP A 129 -10.61 -4.63 3.02
C TRP A 129 -9.55 -4.39 1.94
N ARG A 130 -8.49 -3.65 2.27
CA ARG A 130 -7.38 -3.38 1.35
C ARG A 130 -6.62 -4.65 0.97
N THR A 131 -6.43 -5.57 1.93
CA THR A 131 -5.80 -6.87 1.67
C THR A 131 -6.56 -7.64 0.60
N PHE A 132 -7.89 -7.64 0.65
CA PHE A 132 -8.72 -8.30 -0.36
C PHE A 132 -8.95 -7.46 -1.62
N GLY A 133 -8.45 -6.22 -1.68
CA GLY A 133 -8.67 -5.31 -2.81
C GLY A 133 -10.11 -4.86 -2.94
N LEU A 134 -10.82 -4.77 -1.81
CA LEU A 134 -12.25 -4.49 -1.72
C LEU A 134 -12.50 -3.10 -1.12
N ASP A 135 -13.66 -2.53 -1.44
CA ASP A 135 -14.13 -1.27 -0.87
C ASP A 135 -15.20 -1.57 0.20
N PRO A 136 -15.00 -1.12 1.46
CA PRO A 136 -15.96 -1.36 2.54
C PRO A 136 -17.36 -0.81 2.28
N LYS A 137 -17.53 0.14 1.36
CA LYS A 137 -18.82 0.78 1.06
C LYS A 137 -19.59 0.10 -0.07
N THR A 138 -18.89 -0.55 -1.00
CA THR A 138 -19.52 -1.09 -2.21
C THR A 138 -19.41 -2.61 -2.35
N SER A 139 -18.44 -3.24 -1.68
CA SER A 139 -18.21 -4.68 -1.82
C SER A 139 -19.22 -5.50 -1.01
N SER A 140 -19.75 -6.55 -1.63
CA SER A 140 -20.70 -7.47 -1.00
C SER A 140 -19.99 -8.59 -0.22
N THR A 141 -20.77 -9.42 0.47
CA THR A 141 -20.23 -10.62 1.15
C THR A 141 -19.72 -11.67 0.14
N GLU A 142 -20.34 -11.74 -1.04
CA GLU A 142 -19.89 -12.58 -2.16
C GLU A 142 -18.53 -12.12 -2.69
N ASP A 143 -18.31 -10.81 -2.79
CA ASP A 143 -17.01 -10.25 -3.18
C ASP A 143 -15.91 -10.66 -2.19
N ILE A 144 -16.21 -10.58 -0.88
CA ILE A 144 -15.30 -11.01 0.19
C ILE A 144 -14.97 -12.51 0.05
N LYS A 145 -15.98 -13.36 -0.16
CA LYS A 145 -15.78 -14.81 -0.37
C LYS A 145 -14.95 -15.10 -1.61
N SER A 146 -15.23 -14.40 -2.71
CA SER A 146 -14.51 -14.55 -3.98
C SER A 146 -13.05 -14.15 -3.84
N ALA A 147 -12.78 -12.98 -3.27
CA ALA A 147 -11.42 -12.47 -3.03
C ALA A 147 -10.62 -13.40 -2.09
N TYR A 148 -11.25 -13.86 -1.00
CA TYR A 148 -10.64 -14.84 -0.10
C TYR A 148 -10.31 -16.14 -0.83
N HIS A 149 -11.25 -16.71 -1.59
CA HIS A 149 -11.02 -17.95 -2.35
C HIS A 149 -9.87 -17.84 -3.36
N GLN A 150 -9.78 -16.70 -4.06
CA GLN A 150 -8.67 -16.44 -4.98
C GLN A 150 -7.32 -16.41 -4.27
N LEU A 151 -7.21 -15.68 -3.16
CA LEU A 151 -5.98 -15.61 -2.38
C LEU A 151 -5.64 -16.95 -1.70
N SER A 152 -6.66 -17.66 -1.18
CA SER A 152 -6.49 -19.00 -0.60
C SER A 152 -5.91 -19.97 -1.61
N LYS A 153 -6.34 -19.96 -2.87
CA LYS A 153 -5.75 -20.82 -3.92
C LYS A 153 -4.26 -20.56 -4.17
N ILE A 154 -3.83 -19.32 -3.99
CA ILE A 154 -2.43 -18.93 -4.20
C ILE A 154 -1.60 -19.34 -2.98
N TYR A 155 -2.08 -19.03 -1.77
CA TYR A 155 -1.30 -19.18 -0.54
C TYR A 155 -1.58 -20.46 0.24
N HIS A 156 -2.45 -21.36 -0.24
CA HIS A 156 -2.74 -22.63 0.45
C HIS A 156 -1.45 -23.39 0.74
N PRO A 157 -1.23 -23.90 1.96
CA PRO A 157 0.03 -24.56 2.34
C PRO A 157 0.41 -25.75 1.44
N ASP A 158 -0.59 -26.42 0.84
CA ASP A 158 -0.37 -27.53 -0.09
C ASP A 158 0.10 -27.11 -1.50
N THR A 159 0.17 -25.80 -1.77
CA THR A 159 0.61 -25.27 -3.07
C THR A 159 2.14 -25.25 -3.13
N SER A 160 2.73 -26.10 -3.97
CA SER A 160 4.18 -26.35 -3.99
C SER A 160 5.06 -25.13 -4.34
N SER A 161 4.53 -24.11 -5.00
CA SER A 161 5.31 -22.93 -5.46
C SER A 161 5.04 -21.65 -4.67
N THR A 162 3.83 -21.48 -4.15
CA THR A 162 3.32 -20.21 -3.59
C THR A 162 2.63 -20.39 -2.24
N GLY A 163 2.56 -21.64 -1.76
CA GLY A 163 1.94 -21.99 -0.49
C GLY A 163 2.70 -21.42 0.69
N ASP A 164 1.94 -20.83 1.62
CA ASP A 164 2.47 -20.12 2.77
C ASP A 164 1.44 -20.16 3.91
N ALA A 165 1.67 -21.04 4.87
CA ALA A 165 0.74 -21.29 5.97
C ALA A 165 0.47 -20.03 6.81
N GLU A 166 1.51 -19.23 7.08
CA GLU A 166 1.36 -18.02 7.91
C GLU A 166 0.52 -16.96 7.19
N VAL A 167 0.75 -16.79 5.88
CA VAL A 167 -0.06 -15.87 5.05
C VAL A 167 -1.50 -16.38 4.97
N PHE A 168 -1.70 -17.68 4.75
CA PHE A 168 -3.02 -18.29 4.66
C PHE A 168 -3.83 -18.14 5.96
N ASP A 169 -3.21 -18.40 7.11
CA ASP A 169 -3.84 -18.24 8.42
C ASP A 169 -4.24 -16.77 8.66
N ARG A 170 -3.35 -15.85 8.28
CA ARG A 170 -3.62 -14.41 8.40
C ARG A 170 -4.79 -13.96 7.52
N LEU A 171 -4.85 -14.44 6.27
CA LEU A 171 -5.99 -14.20 5.38
C LEU A 171 -7.29 -14.76 5.95
N THR A 172 -7.23 -15.93 6.59
CA THR A 172 -8.39 -16.54 7.26
C THR A 172 -8.90 -15.66 8.41
N VAL A 173 -8.00 -15.10 9.23
CA VAL A 173 -8.37 -14.16 10.29
C VAL A 173 -9.06 -12.92 9.72
N PHE A 174 -8.52 -12.34 8.65
CA PHE A 174 -9.13 -11.19 7.97
C PHE A 174 -10.49 -11.52 7.38
N TYR A 175 -10.63 -12.65 6.70
CA TYR A 175 -11.90 -13.10 6.17
C TYR A 175 -12.96 -13.24 7.26
N LYS A 176 -12.60 -13.86 8.40
CA LYS A 176 -13.50 -13.97 9.56
C LYS A 176 -13.89 -12.60 10.11
N SER A 177 -12.95 -11.67 10.20
CA SER A 177 -13.22 -10.31 10.70
C SER A 177 -14.23 -9.51 9.87
N LEU A 178 -14.36 -9.83 8.57
CA LEU A 178 -15.31 -9.16 7.67
C LEU A 178 -16.66 -9.86 7.58
N THR A 179 -16.72 -11.15 7.88
CA THR A 179 -17.91 -11.99 7.64
C THR A 179 -18.66 -12.36 8.92
N TYR A 180 -18.00 -12.42 10.06
CA TYR A 180 -18.67 -12.63 11.34
C TYR A 180 -19.23 -11.30 11.86
N LYS A 181 -20.56 -11.21 11.92
CA LYS A 181 -21.25 -10.16 12.67
C LYS A 181 -21.39 -10.62 14.11
N PHE A 182 -20.90 -9.82 15.06
CA PHE A 182 -21.18 -9.97 16.48
C PHE A 182 -22.53 -9.36 16.82
#